data_AF-A0A929D515-F1
#
_entry.id   AF-A0A929D515-F1
#
_cell.length_a   1.000
_cell.length_b   1.000
_cell.length_c   1.000
_cell.angle_alpha   90.00
_cell.angle_beta   90.00
_cell.angle_gamma   90.00
#
_symmetry.space_group_name_H-M   'P 1'
#
loop_
_entity.id
_entity.type
_entity.pdbx_description
1 polymer ?
#
loop_
_entity_poly.entity_id
_entity_poly.type
_entity_poly.pdbx_seq_one_letter_code
_entity_poly.pdbx_strand_id
1 'polypeptide(L)' 'MAVGDLSFELEKGEILALIGPNGAGKTTVFNCLSGFLPPDEGEVYLEDKKLGGLQPFQICQMGMARTFQIVKPFLTISV' A
#
# COMPACT_ATOMS: atom_id res chain seq x y z
N MET A 1 12.89 -7.93 -10.78
CA MET A 1 12.02 -6.75 -10.65
C MET A 1 10.59 -7.22 -10.63
N ALA A 2 9.82 -6.88 -9.59
CA ALA A 2 8.47 -7.44 -9.37
C ALA A 2 7.34 -6.58 -9.98
N VAL A 3 7.60 -5.30 -10.24
CA VAL A 3 6.69 -4.32 -10.85
C VAL A 3 7.55 -3.45 -11.77
N GLY A 4 7.04 -3.08 -12.95
CA GLY A 4 7.72 -2.17 -13.88
C GLY A 4 6.77 -1.07 -14.33
N ASP A 5 7.25 0.18 -14.27
CA ASP A 5 6.61 1.41 -14.76
C ASP A 5 5.09 1.49 -14.51
N LEU A 6 4.70 1.42 -13.23
CA LEU A 6 3.31 1.52 -12.80
C LEU A 6 3.04 2.94 -12.29
N SER A 7 2.12 3.64 -12.96
CA SER A 7 1.61 4.95 -12.55
C SER A 7 0.08 4.92 -12.49
N PHE A 8 -0.49 5.42 -11.40
CA PHE A 8 -1.92 5.63 -11.24
C PHE A 8 -2.17 6.69 -10.17
N GLU A 9 -3.34 7.31 -10.26
CA GLU A 9 -3.87 8.23 -9.26
C GLU A 9 -5.21 7.68 -8.77
N LEU A 10 -5.60 8.04 -7.55
CA LEU A 10 -6.87 7.63 -6.96
C LEU A 10 -7.47 8.83 -6.24
N GLU A 11 -8.63 9.28 -6.69
CA GLU A 11 -9.32 10.41 -6.11
C GLU A 11 -10.17 10.00 -4.90
N LYS A 12 -10.50 10.99 -4.07
CA LYS A 12 -11.36 10.76 -2.90
C LYS A 12 -12.74 10.25 -3.33
N GLY A 13 -13.11 9.08 -2.80
CA GLY A 13 -14.41 8.45 -3.08
C GLY A 13 -14.36 7.45 -4.24
N GLU A 14 -13.21 7.29 -4.89
CA GLU A 14 -13.03 6.29 -5.94
C GLU A 14 -12.62 4.92 -5.37
N ILE A 15 -12.91 3.87 -6.15
CA ILE A 15 -12.49 2.51 -5.87
C ILE A 15 -11.68 2.02 -7.06
N LEU A 16 -10.40 1.75 -6.84
CA LEU A 16 -9.49 1.19 -7.84
C LEU A 16 -9.14 -0.26 -7.51
N ALA A 17 -9.18 -1.13 -8.52
CA ALA A 17 -8.83 -2.53 -8.40
C ALA A 17 -7.55 -2.85 -9.18
N LEU A 18 -6.51 -3.30 -8.49
CA LEU A 18 -5.29 -3.83 -9.11
C LEU A 18 -5.42 -5.35 -9.32
N ILE A 19 -5.68 -5.76 -10.56
CA ILE A 19 -5.92 -7.17 -10.93
C ILE A 19 -4.75 -7.69 -11.77
N GLY A 20 -4.33 -8.93 -11.52
CA GLY A 20 -3.28 -9.59 -12.27
C GLY A 20 -3.00 -10.99 -11.71
N PRO A 21 -2.24 -11.85 -12.42
CA PRO A 21 -1.93 -13.20 -11.97
C PRO A 21 -1.08 -13.20 -10.69
N ASN A 22 -0.98 -14.36 -10.03
CA ASN A 22 -0.05 -14.53 -8.92
C ASN A 22 1.38 -14.28 -9.39
N GLY A 23 2.18 -13.57 -8.58
CA GLY A 23 3.53 -13.16 -8.95
C GLY A 23 3.62 -11.86 -9.76
N ALA A 24 2.50 -11.28 -10.22
CA ALA A 24 2.50 -10.00 -10.97
C ALA A 24 2.85 -8.75 -10.15
N GLY A 25 3.36 -8.90 -8.91
CA GLY A 25 3.80 -7.76 -8.10
C GLY A 25 2.73 -7.02 -7.30
N LYS A 26 1.46 -7.46 -7.30
CA LYS A 26 0.37 -6.79 -6.52
C LYS A 26 0.74 -6.54 -5.07
N THR A 27 1.23 -7.56 -4.36
CA THR A 27 1.66 -7.43 -2.96
C THR A 27 2.83 -6.47 -2.81
N THR A 28 3.74 -6.43 -3.80
CA THR A 28 4.85 -5.47 -3.86
C THR A 28 4.32 -4.05 -3.94
N VAL A 29 3.35 -3.77 -4.82
CA VAL A 29 2.70 -2.44 -4.92
C VAL A 29 2.11 -2.03 -3.58
N PHE A 30 1.31 -2.91 -2.93
CA PHE A 30 0.75 -2.60 -1.62
C PHE A 30 1.81 -2.37 -0.54
N ASN A 31 2.93 -3.10 -0.59
CA ASN A 31 4.05 -2.88 0.33
C ASN A 31 4.71 -1.51 0.11
N CYS A 32 4.87 -1.07 -1.14
CA CYS A 32 5.38 0.25 -1.47
C CYS A 32 4.45 1.36 -0.99
N LEU A 33 3.14 1.24 -1.27
CA LEU A 33 2.14 2.20 -0.82
C LEU A 33 2.12 2.36 0.70
N SER A 34 2.16 1.23 1.43
CA SER A 34 2.11 1.20 2.90
C SER A 34 3.46 1.40 3.60
N GLY A 35 4.53 1.68 2.87
CA GLY A 35 5.88 1.93 3.41
C GLY A 35 6.60 0.71 4.00
N PHE A 36 6.13 -0.51 3.71
CA PHE A 36 6.81 -1.75 4.10
C PHE A 36 8.01 -2.09 3.21
N LEU A 37 8.03 -1.54 1.99
CA LEU A 37 9.12 -1.70 1.03
C LEU A 37 9.34 -0.34 0.37
N PRO A 38 10.55 0.24 0.37
CA PRO A 38 10.82 1.41 -0.46
C PRO A 38 10.79 1.01 -1.94
N PRO A 39 10.20 1.82 -2.84
CA PRO A 39 10.32 1.59 -4.27
C PRO A 39 11.78 1.78 -4.72
N ASP A 40 12.23 0.96 -5.69
CA ASP A 40 13.58 1.10 -6.28
C ASP A 40 13.71 2.43 -7.05
N GLU A 41 12.64 2.82 -7.75
CA GLU A 41 12.51 4.05 -8.52
C GLU A 41 11.07 4.60 -8.41
N GLY A 42 10.91 5.90 -8.67
CA GLY A 42 9.61 6.57 -8.55
C GLY A 42 9.26 6.98 -7.13
N GLU A 43 8.03 7.47 -6.96
CA GLU A 43 7.60 8.14 -5.73
C GLU A 43 6.15 7.77 -5.42
N VAL A 44 5.82 7.75 -4.12
CA VAL A 44 4.46 7.53 -3.65
C VAL A 44 4.03 8.76 -2.86
N TYR A 45 2.83 9.23 -3.17
CA TYR A 45 2.18 10.35 -2.51
C TYR A 45 0.87 9.91 -1.87
N LEU A 46 0.55 10.49 -0.73
CA LEU A 46 -0.79 10.48 -0.16
C LEU A 46 -1.25 11.92 -0.07
N GLU A 47 -2.27 12.28 -0.85
CA GLU A 47 -2.59 13.68 -1.13
C GLU A 47 -1.31 14.39 -1.65
N ASP A 48 -0.94 15.54 -1.10
CA ASP A 48 0.27 16.28 -1.49
C ASP A 48 1.54 15.85 -0.74
N LYS A 49 1.49 14.75 0.03
CA LYS A 49 2.60 14.34 0.91
C LYS A 49 3.34 13.13 0.36
N LYS A 50 4.62 13.32 0.05
CA LYS A 50 5.53 12.23 -0.31
C LYS A 50 5.74 11.28 0.87
N LEU A 51 5.57 9.98 0.64
CA LEU A 51 5.66 8.94 1.68
C LEU A 51 7.07 8.37 1.89
N GLY A 52 8.00 8.67 0.97
CA GLY A 52 9.36 8.15 1.01
C GLY A 52 10.07 8.44 2.34
N GLY A 53 10.63 7.41 2.96
CA GLY A 53 11.36 7.50 4.24
C GLY A 53 10.49 7.49 5.49
N LEU A 54 9.16 7.52 5.36
CA LEU A 54 8.24 7.37 6.50
C LEU A 54 8.12 5.90 6.91
N GLN A 55 8.00 5.68 8.21
CA GLN A 55 7.70 4.35 8.76
C GLN A 55 6.21 4.02 8.60
N PRO A 56 5.83 2.74 8.47
CA PRO A 56 4.42 2.34 8.24
C PRO A 56 3.41 2.92 9.25
N PHE A 57 3.79 3.08 10.52
CA PHE A 57 2.88 3.67 11.53
C PHE A 57 2.62 5.16 11.30
N GLN A 58 3.59 5.90 10.72
CA GLN A 58 3.43 7.31 10.38
C GLN A 58 2.47 7.46 9.20
N ILE A 59 2.63 6.60 8.19
CA ILE A 59 1.72 6.54 7.03
C ILE A 59 0.29 6.19 7.49
N CYS A 60 0.15 5.26 8.43
CA CYS A 60 -1.14 4.91 9.01
C CYS A 60 -1.81 6.10 9.72
N GLN A 61 -1.04 6.88 10.50
CA GLN A 61 -1.53 8.10 11.16
C GLN A 61 -1.98 9.19 10.17
N MET A 62 -1.52 9.13 8.91
CA MET A 62 -1.96 10.03 7.85
C MET A 62 -3.28 9.59 7.19
N GLY A 63 -3.86 8.45 7.59
CA GLY A 63 -5.16 7.97 7.11
C GLY A 63 -5.10 6.81 6.12
N MET A 64 -3.92 6.31 5.77
CA MET A 64 -3.79 5.12 4.92
C MET A 64 -3.77 3.84 5.77
N ALA A 65 -4.84 3.05 5.68
CA ALA A 65 -4.91 1.73 6.29
C ALA A 65 -4.78 0.62 5.25
N ARG A 66 -4.18 -0.51 5.66
CA ARG A 66 -4.05 -1.71 4.82
C ARG A 66 -4.58 -2.93 5.55
N THR A 67 -5.35 -3.73 4.83
CA THR A 67 -5.66 -5.12 5.21
C THR A 67 -4.66 -6.08 4.56
N PHE A 68 -4.30 -7.15 5.26
CA PHE A 68 -3.42 -8.18 4.73
C PHE A 68 -4.23 -9.34 4.16
N GLN A 69 -3.70 -9.99 3.12
CA GLN A 69 -4.35 -11.15 2.48
C GLN A 69 -4.69 -12.27 3.47
N ILE A 70 -3.86 -12.46 4.50
CA ILE A 70 -4.15 -13.38 5.59
C ILE A 70 -4.60 -12.55 6.79
N VAL A 71 -5.87 -12.67 7.14
CA VAL A 71 -6.43 -12.03 8.33
C VAL A 71 -5.85 -12.71 9.57
N LYS A 72 -5.34 -11.91 10.51
CA LYS A 72 -4.86 -12.38 11.83
C LYS A 72 -5.65 -11.68 12.93
N PRO A 73 -6.85 -12.19 13.29
CA PRO A 73 -7.64 -11.59 14.36
C PRO A 73 -7.00 -11.86 15.72
N PHE A 74 -7.24 -10.98 16.68
CA PHE A 74 -6.91 -11.24 18.09
C PHE A 74 -7.94 -12.21 18.67
N LEU A 75 -7.55 -13.49 18.80
CA LEU A 75 -8.47 -14.56 19.22
C LEU A 75 -9.00 -14.42 20.66
N THR A 76 -8.36 -13.58 21.48
CA THR A 76 -8.71 -13.37 22.89
C THR A 76 -9.57 -12.14 23.12
N ILE A 77 -9.99 -11.45 22.06
CA ILE A 77 -10.80 -10.23 22.14
C ILE A 77 -12.13 -10.48 21.43
N SER A 78 -13.25 -10.25 22.14
CA SER A 78 -14.59 -10.25 21.54
C SER A 78 -14.91 -8.89 20.92
N VAL A 79 -15.80 -8.89 19.91
CA VAL A 79 -16.35 -7.68 19.29
C VAL A 79 -17.25 -6.93 20.28
#